data_AF-A0A383RFM1-F1
#
_entry.id   AF-A0A383RFM1-F1
#
_cell.length_a   1.000
_cell.length_b   1.000
_cell.length_c   1.000
_cell.angle_alpha   90.00
_cell.angle_beta   90.00
_cell.angle_gamma   90.00
#
_symmetry.space_group_name_H-M   'P 1'
#
loop_
_entity.id
_entity.type
_entity.pdbx_description
1 polymer ?
#
loop_
_entity_poly.entity_id
_entity_poly.type
_entity_poly.pdbx_seq_one_letter_code
_entity_poly.pdbx_strand_id
1 'polypeptide(L)'
;MPYTPTLWKNREVERPRTFKIQNNPDGTVTLLPSEGNIIESGTPIIADNMNKIEQGIVDAQSALENVASKQHTHDAKDIVSGVMSAERLPTASTSAAGITQLSSATNGTRTNVAATESAVKVAYDEAQAAKQSGVDAKNRIAGAVNAKGVPASAADDFPTLAWKIGQITTGVPMARITTSVSEYPKNFLITEGDTTTWGLYYIMVTGLSFQTKGIVVLNSVFRAMAAFDFYTNPRISVDGAGYNHQVVYRDTLPNLSEYSILATITPNSFLVPVTRYDSESNSQVHVIAYG
;
A
#
# COMPACT_ATOMS: atom_id res chain seq x y z
N MET A 1 -9.84 6.72 74.50
CA MET A 1 -10.11 6.26 75.88
C MET A 1 -11.38 6.97 76.34
N PRO A 2 -12.34 6.29 76.99
CA PRO A 2 -13.58 6.92 77.42
C PRO A 2 -13.29 8.02 78.45
N TYR A 3 -13.89 9.20 78.29
CA TYR A 3 -13.84 10.24 79.32
C TYR A 3 -14.51 9.73 80.58
N THR A 4 -13.84 9.92 81.71
CA THR A 4 -14.37 9.54 83.02
C THR A 4 -14.79 10.83 83.74
N PRO A 5 -16.09 11.07 83.93
CA PRO A 5 -16.57 12.30 84.53
C PRO A 5 -16.15 12.40 86.00
N THR A 6 -15.81 13.61 86.43
CA THR A 6 -15.52 13.90 87.84
C THR A 6 -16.82 14.25 88.56
N LEU A 7 -17.10 13.63 89.71
CA LEU A 7 -18.26 13.99 90.53
C LEU A 7 -17.90 15.17 91.45
N TRP A 8 -18.42 16.35 91.13
CA TRP A 8 -18.20 17.56 91.91
C TRP A 8 -19.16 17.64 93.09
N LYS A 9 -18.65 18.15 94.21
CA LYS A 9 -19.41 18.52 95.42
C LYS A 9 -19.19 19.99 95.75
N ASN A 10 -20.15 20.61 96.43
CA ASN A 10 -20.00 21.99 96.88
C ASN A 10 -18.95 22.05 98.01
N ARG A 11 -18.17 23.14 98.06
CA ARG A 11 -17.26 23.39 99.17
C ARG A 11 -18.04 23.90 100.38
N GLU A 12 -17.93 23.21 101.50
CA GLU A 12 -18.51 23.63 102.78
C GLU A 12 -17.41 24.01 103.77
N VAL A 13 -17.63 25.12 104.47
CA VAL A 13 -16.67 25.71 105.42
C VAL A 13 -17.38 26.09 106.71
N GLU A 14 -16.64 26.06 107.82
CA GLU A 14 -17.18 26.33 109.17
C GLU A 14 -17.89 27.67 109.29
N ARG A 15 -17.39 28.71 108.61
CA ARG A 15 -17.92 30.08 108.70
C ARG A 15 -18.08 30.70 107.32
N PRO A 16 -19.15 30.34 106.57
CA PRO A 16 -19.39 30.87 105.24
C PRO A 16 -19.50 32.40 105.24
N ARG A 17 -18.96 33.04 104.19
CA ARG A 17 -19.05 34.51 103.97
C ARG A 17 -18.46 35.38 105.09
N THR A 18 -17.50 34.86 105.86
CA THR A 18 -16.73 35.67 106.81
C THR A 18 -15.41 36.09 106.20
N PHE A 19 -15.02 37.34 106.44
CA PHE A 19 -13.82 37.94 105.87
C PHE A 19 -13.07 38.75 106.92
N LYS A 20 -11.74 38.76 106.82
CA LYS A 20 -10.87 39.72 107.49
C LYS A 20 -10.65 40.92 106.59
N ILE A 21 -10.78 42.10 107.16
CA ILE A 21 -10.51 43.36 106.49
C ILE A 21 -9.00 43.61 106.55
N GLN A 22 -8.39 43.84 105.39
CA GLN A 22 -7.03 44.35 105.27
C GLN A 22 -7.08 45.72 104.60
N ASN A 23 -6.65 46.76 105.32
CA ASN A 23 -6.51 48.10 104.77
C ASN A 23 -5.18 48.22 104.04
N ASN A 24 -5.22 48.61 102.77
CA ASN A 24 -4.04 48.76 101.95
C ASN A 24 -3.48 50.19 102.06
N PRO A 25 -2.18 50.41 101.82
CA PRO A 25 -1.57 51.74 101.87
C PRO A 25 -2.14 52.75 100.87
N ASP A 26 -2.76 52.26 99.79
CA ASP A 26 -3.40 53.07 98.74
C ASP A 26 -4.84 53.52 99.09
N GLY A 27 -5.30 53.22 100.32
CA GLY A 27 -6.63 53.56 100.79
C GLY A 27 -7.73 52.58 100.37
N THR A 28 -7.40 51.53 99.62
CA THR A 28 -8.35 50.45 99.30
C THR A 28 -8.47 49.44 100.44
N VAL A 29 -9.55 48.65 100.42
CA VAL A 29 -9.77 47.57 101.39
C VAL A 29 -9.85 46.24 100.65
N THR A 30 -9.03 45.27 101.08
CA THR A 30 -9.13 43.88 100.63
C THR A 30 -9.91 43.06 101.67
N LEU A 31 -10.92 42.32 101.22
CA LEU A 31 -11.62 41.33 102.04
C LEU A 31 -10.98 39.96 101.84
N LEU A 32 -10.27 39.46 102.85
CA LEU A 32 -9.66 38.13 102.83
C LEU A 32 -10.63 37.11 103.44
N PRO A 33 -11.02 36.04 102.74
CA PRO A 33 -11.87 35.00 103.30
C PRO A 33 -11.28 34.43 104.61
N SER A 34 -12.10 34.31 105.66
CA SER A 34 -11.72 33.81 106.99
C SER A 34 -12.62 32.66 107.43
N GLU A 35 -12.76 31.69 106.54
CA GLU A 35 -13.83 30.69 106.51
C GLU A 35 -13.73 29.58 107.58
N GLY A 36 -12.67 29.55 108.39
CA GLY A 36 -12.41 28.50 109.39
C GLY A 36 -11.95 27.18 108.75
N ASN A 37 -12.27 26.04 109.38
CA ASN A 37 -11.94 24.73 108.82
C ASN A 37 -12.85 24.37 107.63
N ILE A 38 -12.30 23.66 106.65
CA ILE A 38 -13.08 23.09 105.54
C ILE A 38 -13.81 21.86 106.07
N ILE A 39 -15.14 21.88 106.03
CA ILE A 39 -16.02 20.79 106.49
C ILE A 39 -16.19 19.75 105.37
N GLU A 40 -16.40 20.21 104.13
CA GLU A 40 -16.40 19.36 102.95
C GLU A 40 -15.49 19.96 101.87
N SER A 41 -14.53 19.16 101.42
CA SER A 41 -13.69 19.52 100.29
C SER A 41 -14.53 19.45 99.01
N GLY A 42 -14.58 20.55 98.27
CA GLY A 42 -15.41 20.66 97.08
C GLY A 42 -15.04 21.88 96.24
N THR A 43 -15.84 22.17 95.21
CA THR A 43 -15.65 23.35 94.38
C THR A 43 -16.26 24.60 95.03
N PRO A 44 -15.60 25.77 94.94
CA PRO A 44 -16.19 27.05 95.36
C PRO A 44 -17.30 27.54 94.40
N ILE A 45 -17.49 26.86 93.26
CA ILE A 45 -18.55 27.11 92.28
C ILE A 45 -19.68 26.09 92.51
N ILE A 46 -20.89 26.35 92.03
CA ILE A 46 -22.04 25.43 92.17
C ILE A 46 -21.73 24.08 91.51
N ALA A 47 -21.65 23.03 92.32
CA ALA A 47 -21.30 21.68 91.90
C ALA A 47 -22.27 21.09 90.87
N ASP A 48 -23.57 21.37 90.98
CA ASP A 48 -24.57 20.92 90.00
C ASP A 48 -24.28 21.43 88.58
N ASN A 49 -23.79 22.67 88.44
CA ASN A 49 -23.42 23.21 87.14
C ASN A 49 -22.16 22.53 86.60
N MET A 50 -21.19 22.26 87.48
CA MET A 50 -20.00 21.49 87.11
C MET A 50 -20.36 20.07 86.68
N ASN A 51 -21.23 19.37 87.42
CA ASN A 51 -21.71 18.03 87.05
C ASN A 51 -22.51 18.03 85.74
N LYS A 52 -23.27 19.10 85.44
CA LYS A 52 -23.91 19.27 84.11
C LYS A 52 -22.90 19.45 82.99
N ILE A 53 -21.79 20.16 83.24
CA ILE A 53 -20.69 20.30 82.28
C ILE A 53 -20.03 18.93 82.05
N GLU A 54 -19.75 18.18 83.11
CA GLU A 54 -19.23 16.81 83.03
C GLU A 54 -20.13 15.90 82.18
N GLN A 55 -21.45 15.96 82.40
CA GLN A 55 -22.41 15.22 81.60
C GLN A 55 -22.41 15.67 80.13
N GLY A 56 -22.37 16.98 79.87
CA GLY A 56 -22.29 17.50 78.50
C GLY A 56 -21.03 17.03 77.76
N ILE A 57 -19.90 16.88 78.47
CA ILE A 57 -18.66 16.33 77.89
C ILE A 57 -18.84 14.84 77.56
N VAL A 58 -19.44 14.06 78.47
CA VAL A 58 -19.76 12.64 78.22
C VAL A 58 -20.68 12.47 77.01
N ASP A 59 -21.71 13.30 76.90
CA ASP A 59 -22.68 13.24 75.80
C ASP A 59 -22.02 13.62 74.47
N ALA A 60 -21.19 14.66 74.45
CA ALA A 60 -20.45 15.10 73.26
C ALA A 60 -19.44 14.05 72.79
N GLN A 61 -18.71 13.41 73.71
CA GLN A 61 -17.83 12.31 73.35
C GLN A 61 -18.62 11.13 72.74
N SER A 62 -19.73 10.76 73.38
CA SER A 62 -20.59 9.67 72.90
C SER A 62 -21.16 9.96 71.51
N ALA A 63 -21.51 11.22 71.24
CA ALA A 63 -21.92 11.65 69.91
C ALA A 63 -20.79 11.51 68.88
N LEU A 64 -19.57 11.94 69.23
CA LEU A 64 -18.39 11.90 68.36
C LEU A 64 -17.93 10.47 68.00
N GLU A 65 -18.06 9.53 68.93
CA GLU A 65 -17.67 8.12 68.70
C GLU A 65 -18.49 7.44 67.60
N ASN A 66 -19.67 7.98 67.26
CA ASN A 66 -20.57 7.42 66.24
C ASN A 66 -20.53 8.16 64.89
N VAL A 67 -19.78 9.25 64.74
CA VAL A 67 -19.80 10.09 63.52
C VAL A 67 -18.76 9.65 62.48
N ALA A 68 -17.77 8.86 62.87
CA ALA A 68 -16.71 8.40 61.98
C ALA A 68 -16.71 6.88 61.86
N SER A 69 -17.49 6.35 60.92
CA SER A 69 -17.26 5.00 60.41
C SER A 69 -15.80 4.88 59.98
N LYS A 70 -15.04 3.96 60.59
CA LYS A 70 -13.62 3.70 60.24
C LYS A 70 -13.44 3.35 58.75
N GLN A 71 -14.52 2.95 58.08
CA GLN A 71 -14.63 2.78 56.64
C GLN A 71 -15.92 3.46 56.18
N HIS A 72 -15.82 4.31 55.15
CA HIS A 72 -16.97 4.88 54.44
C HIS A 72 -16.79 4.67 52.94
N THR A 73 -17.88 4.75 52.18
CA THR A 73 -17.88 4.63 50.72
C THR A 73 -17.89 6.02 50.09
N HIS A 74 -17.10 6.21 49.04
CA HIS A 74 -17.27 7.33 48.12
C HIS A 74 -18.00 6.81 46.87
N ASP A 75 -18.94 7.58 46.35
CA ASP A 75 -19.40 7.32 44.99
C ASP A 75 -18.23 7.60 44.03
N ALA A 76 -18.06 6.77 43.00
CA ALA A 76 -16.98 6.95 42.03
C ALA A 76 -17.03 8.33 41.35
N LYS A 77 -18.23 8.92 41.21
CA LYS A 77 -18.44 10.27 40.65
C LYS A 77 -17.83 11.37 41.51
N ASP A 78 -17.65 11.14 42.81
CA ASP A 78 -17.10 12.12 43.75
C ASP A 78 -15.56 12.15 43.72
N ILE A 79 -14.93 11.18 43.05
CA ILE A 79 -13.48 11.09 42.89
C ILE A 79 -13.06 11.91 41.66
N VAL A 80 -12.74 13.18 41.87
CA VAL A 80 -12.35 14.12 40.80
C VAL A 80 -10.84 14.22 40.55
N SER A 81 -10.00 13.63 41.42
CA SER A 81 -8.55 13.61 41.26
C SER A 81 -7.91 12.48 42.08
N GLY A 82 -6.64 12.17 41.79
CA GLY A 82 -5.85 11.13 42.48
C GLY A 82 -5.44 9.98 41.57
N VAL A 83 -4.75 9.00 42.13
CA VAL A 83 -4.33 7.77 41.43
C VAL A 83 -5.18 6.61 41.92
N MET A 84 -5.91 5.96 41.00
CA MET A 84 -6.54 4.66 41.26
C MET A 84 -5.58 3.55 40.84
N SER A 85 -5.44 2.51 41.65
CA SER A 85 -4.60 1.38 41.24
C SER A 85 -5.26 0.64 40.07
N ALA A 86 -4.44 0.16 39.13
CA ALA A 86 -4.92 -0.44 37.88
C ALA A 86 -5.77 -1.69 38.12
N GLU A 87 -5.53 -2.41 39.22
CA GLU A 87 -6.27 -3.62 39.60
C GLU A 87 -7.74 -3.32 39.95
N ARG A 88 -8.07 -2.05 40.25
CA ARG A 88 -9.44 -1.61 40.53
C ARG A 88 -10.22 -1.22 39.27
N LEU A 89 -9.57 -1.18 38.11
CA LEU A 89 -10.20 -0.80 36.84
C LEU A 89 -10.58 -2.07 36.06
N PRO A 90 -11.85 -2.22 35.65
CA PRO A 90 -12.25 -3.38 34.86
C PRO A 90 -11.55 -3.37 33.49
N THR A 91 -11.07 -4.53 33.07
CA THR A 91 -10.51 -4.72 31.72
C THR A 91 -11.62 -4.64 30.68
N ALA A 92 -11.36 -3.98 29.55
CA ALA A 92 -12.33 -3.96 28.46
C ALA A 92 -12.51 -5.36 27.84
N SER A 93 -13.71 -5.62 27.37
CA SER A 93 -14.07 -6.76 26.54
C SER A 93 -14.95 -6.30 25.38
N THR A 94 -15.33 -7.21 24.50
CA THR A 94 -16.30 -6.92 23.44
C THR A 94 -17.73 -6.72 23.96
N SER A 95 -18.02 -7.10 25.21
CA SER A 95 -19.34 -6.98 25.83
C SER A 95 -19.41 -5.92 26.94
N ALA A 96 -18.28 -5.45 27.45
CA ALA A 96 -18.20 -4.46 28.52
C ALA A 96 -17.05 -3.48 28.30
N ALA A 97 -17.33 -2.18 28.48
CA ALA A 97 -16.31 -1.15 28.43
C ALA A 97 -15.33 -1.27 29.62
N GLY A 98 -14.08 -0.86 29.41
CA GLY A 98 -13.02 -0.93 30.42
C GLY A 98 -11.69 -0.40 29.88
N ILE A 99 -10.59 -0.68 30.58
CA ILE A 99 -9.23 -0.31 30.15
C ILE A 99 -8.59 -1.40 29.27
N THR A 100 -7.73 -1.00 28.33
CA THR A 100 -6.95 -1.93 27.48
C THR A 100 -5.47 -1.58 27.50
N GLN A 101 -4.61 -2.57 27.26
CA GLN A 101 -3.19 -2.33 26.98
C GLN A 101 -3.01 -1.98 25.50
N LEU A 102 -2.03 -1.13 25.21
CA LEU A 102 -1.65 -0.80 23.85
C LEU A 102 -0.64 -1.81 23.29
N SER A 103 -0.71 -2.07 21.99
CA SER A 103 0.17 -2.99 21.26
C SER A 103 0.75 -2.32 20.01
N SER A 104 2.06 -2.44 19.84
CA SER A 104 2.78 -2.05 18.61
C SER A 104 2.98 -3.20 17.62
N ALA A 105 2.56 -4.42 17.97
CA ALA A 105 2.61 -5.57 17.05
C ALA A 105 1.60 -5.41 15.90
N THR A 106 2.01 -5.77 14.68
CA THR A 106 1.18 -5.75 13.46
C THR A 106 0.70 -7.13 13.00
N ASN A 107 1.11 -8.19 13.71
CA ASN A 107 0.81 -9.60 13.39
C ASN A 107 0.26 -10.39 14.59
N GLY A 108 -0.23 -9.69 15.61
CA GLY A 108 -0.74 -10.33 16.83
C GLY A 108 -2.15 -10.92 16.68
N THR A 109 -2.47 -11.92 17.50
CA THR A 109 -3.80 -12.56 17.57
C THR A 109 -4.57 -12.22 18.85
N ARG A 110 -4.02 -11.33 19.69
CA ARG A 110 -4.64 -10.90 20.95
C ARG A 110 -5.93 -10.12 20.68
N THR A 111 -6.97 -10.39 21.46
CA THR A 111 -8.28 -9.73 21.36
C THR A 111 -8.55 -8.73 22.49
N ASN A 112 -7.59 -8.55 23.42
CA ASN A 112 -7.71 -7.74 24.63
C ASN A 112 -6.76 -6.53 24.68
N VAL A 113 -6.24 -6.11 23.52
CA VAL A 113 -5.32 -4.97 23.38
C VAL A 113 -5.77 -4.06 22.24
N ALA A 114 -5.48 -2.77 22.36
CA ALA A 114 -5.70 -1.80 21.29
C ALA A 114 -4.41 -1.58 20.49
N ALA A 115 -4.53 -1.40 19.17
CA ALA A 115 -3.39 -1.08 18.32
C ALA A 115 -2.93 0.36 18.55
N THR A 116 -1.62 0.57 18.65
CA THR A 116 -1.04 1.93 18.62
C THR A 116 -1.12 2.52 17.22
N GLU A 117 -1.14 3.86 17.11
CA GLU A 117 -1.03 4.55 15.81
C GLU A 117 0.20 4.09 15.01
N SER A 118 1.31 3.78 15.69
CA SER A 118 2.53 3.27 15.07
C SER A 118 2.32 1.92 14.39
N ALA A 119 1.59 0.99 15.01
CA ALA A 119 1.26 -0.30 14.40
C ALA A 119 0.34 -0.13 13.19
N VAL A 120 -0.68 0.73 13.32
CA VAL A 120 -1.61 1.03 12.22
C VAL A 120 -0.87 1.65 11.03
N LYS A 121 0.05 2.58 11.31
CA LYS A 121 0.89 3.19 10.27
C LYS A 121 1.77 2.17 9.57
N VAL A 122 2.46 1.30 10.30
CA VAL A 122 3.30 0.25 9.70
C VAL A 122 2.47 -0.67 8.79
N ALA A 123 1.29 -1.10 9.24
CA ALA A 123 0.40 -1.92 8.42
C ALA A 123 -0.11 -1.18 7.17
N TYR A 124 -0.41 0.12 7.30
CA TYR A 124 -0.82 0.96 6.17
C TYR A 124 0.30 1.15 5.15
N ASP A 125 1.53 1.43 5.61
CA ASP A 125 2.69 1.62 4.75
C ASP A 125 3.01 0.34 3.95
N GLU A 126 2.94 -0.84 4.59
CA GLU A 126 3.10 -2.14 3.92
C GLU A 126 2.00 -2.38 2.87
N ALA A 127 0.75 -2.03 3.19
CA ALA A 127 -0.34 -2.12 2.22
C ALA A 127 -0.15 -1.18 1.01
N GLN A 128 0.37 0.04 1.22
CA GLN A 128 0.73 0.94 0.12
C GLN A 128 1.90 0.40 -0.71
N ALA A 129 2.92 -0.18 -0.08
CA ALA A 129 4.04 -0.81 -0.77
C ALA A 129 3.58 -1.98 -1.65
N ALA A 130 2.69 -2.84 -1.14
CA ALA A 130 2.08 -3.93 -1.92
C ALA A 130 1.27 -3.40 -3.11
N LYS A 131 0.49 -2.33 -2.92
CA LYS A 131 -0.25 -1.66 -4.01
C LYS A 131 0.70 -1.12 -5.07
N GLN A 132 1.79 -0.48 -4.69
CA GLN A 132 2.80 0.05 -5.61
C GLN A 132 3.48 -1.08 -6.39
N SER A 133 3.84 -2.19 -5.73
CA SER A 133 4.41 -3.37 -6.38
C SER A 133 3.48 -3.93 -7.49
N GLY A 134 2.17 -3.95 -7.23
CA GLY A 134 1.17 -4.33 -8.25
C GLY A 134 1.14 -3.37 -9.45
N VAL A 135 1.23 -2.05 -9.21
CA VAL A 135 1.33 -1.04 -10.27
C VAL A 135 2.61 -1.20 -11.08
N ASP A 136 3.74 -1.45 -10.41
CA ASP A 136 5.04 -1.65 -11.07
C ASP A 136 5.04 -2.91 -11.95
N ALA A 137 4.44 -4.01 -11.45
CA ALA A 137 4.27 -5.23 -12.24
C ALA A 137 3.42 -4.97 -13.50
N LYS A 138 2.33 -4.21 -13.35
CA LYS A 138 1.46 -3.81 -14.45
C LYS A 138 2.17 -2.94 -15.49
N ASN A 139 2.97 -1.98 -15.04
CA ASN A 139 3.84 -1.15 -15.89
C ASN A 139 4.83 -2.02 -16.69
N ARG A 140 5.49 -2.99 -16.04
CA ARG A 140 6.43 -3.91 -16.70
C ARG A 140 5.74 -4.75 -17.78
N ILE A 141 4.56 -5.29 -17.48
CA ILE A 141 3.76 -6.06 -18.45
C ILE A 141 3.37 -5.18 -19.63
N ALA A 142 2.78 -4.00 -19.38
CA ALA A 142 2.40 -3.08 -20.44
C ALA A 142 3.61 -2.66 -21.32
N GLY A 143 4.76 -2.36 -20.71
CA GLY A 143 6.00 -2.06 -21.42
C GLY A 143 6.46 -3.21 -22.32
N ALA A 144 6.40 -4.46 -21.84
CA ALA A 144 6.73 -5.63 -22.63
C ALA A 144 5.76 -5.84 -23.81
N VAL A 145 4.46 -5.63 -23.61
CA VAL A 145 3.44 -5.74 -24.66
C VAL A 145 3.63 -4.66 -25.73
N ASN A 146 3.90 -3.42 -25.32
CA ASN A 146 4.27 -2.32 -26.23
C ASN A 146 5.53 -2.66 -27.04
N ALA A 147 6.56 -3.23 -26.41
CA ALA A 147 7.78 -3.63 -27.11
C ALA A 147 7.55 -4.73 -28.17
N LYS A 148 6.39 -5.41 -28.14
CA LYS A 148 5.95 -6.37 -29.15
C LYS A 148 4.98 -5.78 -30.18
N GLY A 149 4.80 -4.46 -30.19
CA GLY A 149 3.99 -3.74 -31.18
C GLY A 149 2.50 -3.65 -30.86
N VAL A 150 2.07 -4.07 -29.66
CA VAL A 150 0.67 -3.95 -29.22
C VAL A 150 0.54 -2.81 -28.20
N PRO A 151 -0.28 -1.77 -28.46
CA PRO A 151 -0.44 -0.65 -27.53
C PRO A 151 -1.06 -1.07 -26.19
N ALA A 152 -0.31 -0.95 -25.09
CA ALA A 152 -0.73 -1.28 -23.73
C ALA A 152 -0.36 -0.17 -22.74
N SER A 153 -1.10 -0.08 -21.64
CA SER A 153 -0.89 0.91 -20.58
C SER A 153 -1.10 0.28 -19.21
N ALA A 154 -0.43 0.81 -18.19
CA ALA A 154 -0.74 0.47 -16.81
C ALA A 154 -2.08 1.03 -16.32
N ALA A 155 -2.82 1.76 -17.15
CA ALA A 155 -4.24 2.03 -16.91
C ALA A 155 -5.13 0.80 -17.21
N ASP A 156 -4.78 -0.03 -18.20
CA ASP A 156 -5.58 -1.17 -18.67
C ASP A 156 -5.78 -2.23 -17.57
N ASP A 157 -6.98 -2.67 -17.24
CA ASP A 157 -7.14 -3.74 -16.25
C ASP A 157 -6.46 -5.08 -16.68
N PHE A 158 -6.30 -6.01 -15.74
CA PHE A 158 -5.64 -7.30 -16.03
C PHE A 158 -6.33 -8.08 -17.18
N PRO A 159 -7.67 -8.15 -17.26
CA PRO A 159 -8.36 -8.75 -18.42
C PRO A 159 -8.01 -8.08 -19.75
N THR A 160 -7.96 -6.75 -19.80
CA THR A 160 -7.59 -6.00 -21.01
C THR A 160 -6.13 -6.27 -21.40
N LEU A 161 -5.20 -6.28 -20.44
CA LEU A 161 -3.80 -6.63 -20.69
C LEU A 161 -3.67 -8.07 -21.21
N ALA A 162 -4.44 -9.02 -20.66
CA ALA A 162 -4.44 -10.41 -21.12
C ALA A 162 -4.94 -10.53 -22.56
N TRP A 163 -6.02 -9.83 -22.92
CA TRP A 163 -6.50 -9.76 -24.29
C TRP A 163 -5.44 -9.18 -25.24
N LYS A 164 -4.77 -8.08 -24.85
CA LYS A 164 -3.70 -7.45 -25.63
C LYS A 164 -2.49 -8.37 -25.82
N ILE A 165 -2.12 -9.17 -24.82
CA ILE A 165 -1.07 -10.19 -24.96
C ILE A 165 -1.43 -11.19 -26.07
N GLY A 166 -2.71 -11.55 -26.21
CA GLY A 166 -3.19 -12.40 -27.29
C GLY A 166 -3.06 -11.79 -28.70
N GLN A 167 -2.86 -10.48 -28.81
CA GLN A 167 -2.63 -9.79 -30.10
C GLN A 167 -1.16 -9.79 -30.54
N ILE A 168 -0.23 -10.23 -29.67
CA ILE A 168 1.20 -10.28 -30.00
C ILE A 168 1.40 -11.27 -31.15
N THR A 169 1.88 -10.77 -32.30
CA THR A 169 2.20 -11.63 -33.45
C THR A 169 3.59 -12.25 -33.24
N THR A 170 3.63 -13.57 -33.04
CA THR A 170 4.86 -14.35 -32.82
C THR A 170 5.38 -15.05 -34.08
N GLY A 171 4.74 -14.82 -35.23
CA GLY A 171 5.05 -15.52 -36.50
C GLY A 171 6.25 -14.96 -37.27
N VAL A 172 6.69 -15.74 -38.26
CA VAL A 172 7.64 -15.30 -39.31
C VAL A 172 7.15 -13.97 -39.90
N PRO A 173 7.98 -12.94 -40.02
CA PRO A 173 7.54 -11.67 -40.59
C PRO A 173 7.12 -11.89 -42.05
N MET A 174 5.95 -11.36 -42.43
CA MET A 174 5.39 -11.52 -43.78
C MET A 174 4.96 -10.18 -44.35
N ALA A 175 5.11 -10.01 -45.66
CA ALA A 175 4.59 -8.88 -46.42
C ALA A 175 3.76 -9.39 -47.60
N ARG A 176 2.63 -8.72 -47.85
CA ARG A 176 1.81 -8.89 -49.05
C ARG A 176 1.95 -7.62 -49.89
N ILE A 177 2.52 -7.74 -51.07
CA ILE A 177 2.81 -6.62 -51.97
C ILE A 177 2.07 -6.82 -53.27
N THR A 178 1.57 -5.73 -53.84
CA THR A 178 1.13 -5.70 -55.23
C THR A 178 2.11 -4.81 -55.99
N THR A 179 2.68 -5.33 -57.07
CA THR A 179 3.65 -4.62 -57.91
C THR A 179 3.44 -5.00 -59.37
N SER A 180 4.04 -4.26 -60.30
CA SER A 180 4.07 -4.65 -61.71
C SER A 180 5.34 -5.43 -62.03
N VAL A 181 5.22 -6.35 -62.98
CA VAL A 181 6.35 -6.95 -63.70
C VAL A 181 7.05 -5.85 -64.50
N SER A 182 8.39 -5.94 -64.62
CA SER A 182 9.19 -4.99 -65.39
C SER A 182 8.72 -4.89 -66.85
N GLU A 183 9.00 -3.75 -67.47
CA GLU A 183 8.86 -3.58 -68.92
C GLU A 183 10.11 -4.08 -69.64
N TYR A 184 10.05 -4.15 -70.97
CA TYR A 184 11.20 -4.45 -71.82
C TYR A 184 12.33 -3.42 -71.58
N PRO A 185 13.61 -3.82 -71.57
CA PRO A 185 14.18 -5.13 -71.92
C PRO A 185 14.11 -6.18 -70.80
N LYS A 186 14.34 -7.44 -71.16
CA LYS A 186 14.50 -8.55 -70.19
C LYS A 186 15.93 -8.52 -69.65
N ASN A 187 16.10 -8.26 -68.35
CA ASN A 187 17.42 -8.07 -67.74
C ASN A 187 18.04 -9.35 -67.14
N PHE A 188 17.27 -10.43 -67.06
CA PHE A 188 17.74 -11.72 -66.55
C PHE A 188 18.00 -12.66 -67.71
N LEU A 189 19.22 -12.65 -68.22
CA LEU A 189 19.60 -13.48 -69.36
C LEU A 189 20.02 -14.88 -68.88
N ILE A 190 19.49 -15.90 -69.56
CA ILE A 190 19.89 -17.29 -69.35
C ILE A 190 20.78 -17.68 -70.52
N THR A 191 22.00 -18.09 -70.19
CA THR A 191 22.99 -18.51 -71.18
C THR A 191 23.12 -20.03 -71.13
N GLU A 192 22.98 -20.69 -72.28
CA GLU A 192 23.25 -22.12 -72.46
C GLU A 192 24.48 -22.27 -73.37
N GLY A 193 25.63 -22.62 -72.79
CA GLY A 193 26.90 -22.62 -73.53
C GLY A 193 27.35 -21.19 -73.88
N ASP A 194 27.68 -20.94 -75.15
CA ASP A 194 28.19 -19.65 -75.64
C ASP A 194 27.09 -18.74 -76.24
N THR A 195 25.80 -19.12 -76.10
CA THR A 195 24.67 -18.36 -76.67
C THR A 195 23.73 -17.89 -75.58
N THR A 196 23.40 -16.59 -75.58
CA THR A 196 22.25 -16.09 -74.82
C THR A 196 20.98 -16.58 -75.50
N THR A 197 20.27 -17.50 -74.86
CA THR A 197 19.14 -18.18 -75.51
C THR A 197 17.82 -17.43 -75.29
N TRP A 198 17.60 -16.80 -74.11
CA TRP A 198 16.37 -16.04 -73.78
C TRP A 198 16.55 -15.24 -72.48
N GLY A 199 15.64 -14.29 -72.21
CA GLY A 199 15.65 -13.44 -71.01
C GLY A 199 14.34 -13.50 -70.21
N LEU A 200 14.39 -13.04 -68.95
CA LEU A 200 13.23 -12.93 -68.06
C LEU A 200 12.95 -11.48 -67.64
N TYR A 201 11.67 -11.18 -67.47
CA TYR A 201 11.20 -10.01 -66.74
C TYR A 201 11.32 -10.24 -65.23
N TYR A 202 11.29 -9.16 -64.47
CA TYR A 202 11.52 -9.20 -63.03
C TYR A 202 10.50 -8.37 -62.26
N ILE A 203 10.51 -8.54 -60.94
CA ILE A 203 9.94 -7.59 -60.01
C ILE A 203 11.03 -7.05 -59.09
N MET A 204 10.79 -5.85 -58.58
CA MET A 204 11.57 -5.26 -57.52
C MET A 204 10.63 -4.90 -56.37
N VAL A 205 10.99 -5.31 -55.17
CA VAL A 205 10.29 -4.94 -53.94
C VAL A 205 11.31 -4.31 -53.00
N THR A 206 10.98 -3.13 -52.48
CA THR A 206 11.85 -2.38 -51.56
C THR A 206 11.10 -1.98 -50.30
N GLY A 207 11.83 -1.71 -49.22
CA GLY A 207 11.25 -1.15 -47.99
C GLY A 207 10.58 -2.17 -47.07
N LEU A 208 10.98 -3.44 -47.15
CA LEU A 208 10.59 -4.47 -46.19
C LEU A 208 11.24 -4.20 -44.83
N SER A 209 10.52 -4.52 -43.75
CA SER A 209 11.06 -4.46 -42.38
C SER A 209 11.91 -5.69 -42.01
N PHE A 210 12.13 -6.60 -42.95
CA PHE A 210 12.84 -7.86 -42.74
C PHE A 210 13.56 -8.30 -44.02
N GLN A 211 14.62 -9.09 -43.87
CA GLN A 211 15.28 -9.75 -44.99
C GLN A 211 14.45 -10.95 -45.41
N THR A 212 14.12 -11.02 -46.70
CA THR A 212 13.26 -12.10 -47.22
C THR A 212 14.01 -13.43 -47.29
N LYS A 213 13.36 -14.49 -46.80
CA LYS A 213 13.82 -15.88 -46.91
C LYS A 213 12.91 -16.76 -47.75
N GLY A 214 11.71 -16.30 -48.07
CA GLY A 214 10.93 -16.89 -49.15
C GLY A 214 10.00 -15.91 -49.84
N ILE A 215 9.75 -16.20 -51.12
CA ILE A 215 9.01 -15.34 -52.05
C ILE A 215 8.06 -16.24 -52.83
N VAL A 216 6.80 -15.82 -52.95
CA VAL A 216 5.85 -16.39 -53.91
C VAL A 216 5.26 -15.25 -54.72
N VAL A 217 5.41 -15.29 -56.03
CA VAL A 217 4.84 -14.32 -56.98
C VAL A 217 3.69 -14.99 -57.72
N LEU A 218 2.53 -14.35 -57.69
CA LEU A 218 1.29 -14.83 -58.31
C LEU A 218 0.81 -13.80 -59.34
N ASN A 219 0.36 -14.24 -60.51
CA ASN A 219 -0.29 -13.34 -61.47
C ASN A 219 -1.71 -12.95 -61.03
N SER A 220 -2.40 -12.14 -61.84
CA SER A 220 -3.76 -11.65 -61.56
C SER A 220 -4.82 -12.76 -61.41
N VAL A 221 -4.55 -13.97 -61.90
CA VAL A 221 -5.41 -15.16 -61.72
C VAL A 221 -4.85 -16.15 -60.70
N PHE A 222 -3.96 -15.69 -59.82
CA PHE A 222 -3.34 -16.43 -58.72
C PHE A 222 -2.53 -17.67 -59.14
N ARG A 223 -2.01 -17.70 -60.36
CA ARG A 223 -1.03 -18.73 -60.78
C ARG A 223 0.37 -18.32 -60.34
N ALA A 224 1.12 -19.26 -59.79
CA ALA A 224 2.49 -19.05 -59.37
C ALA A 224 3.40 -18.79 -60.58
N MET A 225 3.97 -17.60 -60.62
CA MET A 225 4.93 -17.16 -61.63
C MET A 225 6.36 -17.40 -61.19
N ALA A 226 6.65 -17.19 -59.89
CA ALA A 226 7.95 -17.49 -59.33
C ALA A 226 7.85 -17.86 -57.86
N ALA A 227 8.75 -18.74 -57.42
CA ALA A 227 8.83 -19.19 -56.04
C ALA A 227 10.28 -19.36 -55.60
N PHE A 228 10.56 -18.89 -54.39
CA PHE A 228 11.85 -18.99 -53.72
C PHE A 228 11.62 -19.40 -52.27
N ASP A 229 12.40 -20.36 -51.77
CA ASP A 229 12.47 -20.71 -50.35
C ASP A 229 13.93 -21.03 -49.99
N PHE A 230 14.53 -20.17 -49.19
CA PHE A 230 15.93 -20.28 -48.79
C PHE A 230 16.27 -21.63 -48.15
N TYR A 231 15.35 -22.20 -47.37
CA TYR A 231 15.62 -23.40 -46.60
C TYR A 231 15.52 -24.69 -47.43
N THR A 232 14.54 -24.77 -48.32
CA THR A 232 14.34 -25.96 -49.16
C THR A 232 15.17 -25.92 -50.45
N ASN A 233 15.22 -24.77 -51.11
CA ASN A 233 15.94 -24.59 -52.38
C ASN A 233 16.38 -23.12 -52.53
N PRO A 234 17.65 -22.78 -52.26
CA PRO A 234 18.17 -21.42 -52.30
C PRO A 234 18.36 -20.89 -53.74
N ARG A 235 17.45 -21.27 -54.64
CA ARG A 235 17.37 -20.83 -56.03
C ARG A 235 15.91 -20.51 -56.33
N ILE A 236 15.67 -19.53 -57.20
CA ILE A 236 14.32 -19.14 -57.58
C ILE A 236 13.85 -19.92 -58.80
N SER A 237 12.69 -20.56 -58.65
CA SER A 237 11.96 -21.20 -59.75
C SER A 237 11.07 -20.16 -60.43
N VAL A 238 11.02 -20.18 -61.76
CA VAL A 238 10.24 -19.24 -62.57
C VAL A 238 9.39 -20.01 -63.58
N ASP A 239 8.15 -19.60 -63.79
CA ASP A 239 7.25 -20.23 -64.74
C ASP A 239 7.76 -20.07 -66.18
N GLY A 240 7.66 -21.15 -66.93
CA GLY A 240 8.25 -21.26 -68.26
C GLY A 240 9.79 -21.39 -68.28
N ALA A 241 10.46 -21.41 -67.12
CA ALA A 241 11.90 -21.62 -67.07
C ALA A 241 12.29 -23.07 -66.78
N GLY A 242 13.23 -23.60 -67.56
CA GLY A 242 13.71 -24.99 -67.41
C GLY A 242 14.65 -25.20 -66.22
N TYR A 243 15.22 -24.13 -65.65
CA TYR A 243 16.21 -24.19 -64.57
C TYR A 243 15.92 -23.16 -63.47
N ASN A 244 16.31 -23.51 -62.24
CA ASN A 244 16.26 -22.58 -61.11
C ASN A 244 17.42 -21.58 -61.18
N HIS A 245 17.13 -20.32 -60.89
CA HIS A 245 18.10 -19.22 -60.99
C HIS A 245 18.78 -18.98 -59.65
N GLN A 246 20.07 -18.68 -59.70
CA GLN A 246 20.84 -18.36 -58.51
C GLN A 246 20.33 -17.07 -57.87
N VAL A 247 20.16 -17.11 -56.55
CA VAL A 247 19.87 -15.94 -55.72
C VAL A 247 21.14 -15.56 -54.96
N VAL A 248 21.48 -14.27 -55.00
CA VAL A 248 22.67 -13.70 -54.35
C VAL A 248 22.22 -12.79 -53.21
N TYR A 249 22.90 -12.87 -52.08
CA TYR A 249 22.68 -12.00 -50.94
C TYR A 249 23.72 -10.87 -50.94
N ARG A 250 23.25 -9.62 -50.91
CA ARG A 250 24.11 -8.42 -50.94
C ARG A 250 23.47 -7.29 -50.14
N ASP A 251 24.24 -6.25 -49.85
CA ASP A 251 23.73 -5.08 -49.12
C ASP A 251 22.85 -4.16 -49.99
N THR A 252 23.04 -4.20 -51.31
CA THR A 252 22.33 -3.32 -52.26
C THR A 252 21.77 -4.11 -53.45
N LEU A 253 20.70 -3.59 -54.06
CA LEU A 253 20.16 -4.12 -55.31
C LEU A 253 21.15 -3.89 -56.48
N PRO A 254 21.14 -4.76 -57.52
CA PRO A 254 22.03 -4.63 -58.67
C PRO A 254 21.65 -3.44 -59.55
N ASN A 255 22.61 -2.95 -60.35
CA ASN A 255 22.36 -1.90 -61.32
C ASN A 255 21.54 -2.46 -62.51
N LEU A 256 20.38 -1.85 -62.79
CA LEU A 256 19.47 -2.29 -63.84
C LEU A 256 19.95 -1.97 -65.27
N SER A 257 21.01 -1.17 -65.43
CA SER A 257 21.59 -0.88 -66.74
C SER A 257 22.50 -2.00 -67.25
N GLU A 258 22.77 -3.03 -66.45
CA GLU A 258 23.61 -4.16 -66.83
C GLU A 258 22.83 -5.17 -67.67
N TYR A 259 23.49 -5.73 -68.68
CA TYR A 259 22.86 -6.58 -69.69
C TYR A 259 22.48 -7.98 -69.15
N SER A 260 22.92 -8.36 -67.95
CA SER A 260 22.49 -9.59 -67.27
C SER A 260 22.70 -9.44 -65.76
N ILE A 261 21.59 -9.35 -65.00
CA ILE A 261 21.63 -9.22 -63.54
C ILE A 261 21.28 -10.55 -62.84
N LEU A 262 21.75 -10.71 -61.60
CA LEU A 262 21.43 -11.86 -60.75
C LEU A 262 20.26 -11.55 -59.82
N ALA A 263 19.49 -12.57 -59.47
CA ALA A 263 18.41 -12.43 -58.50
C ALA A 263 19.06 -12.06 -57.17
N THR A 264 18.60 -10.97 -56.55
CA THR A 264 19.31 -10.37 -55.42
C THR A 264 18.35 -10.16 -54.25
N ILE A 265 18.74 -10.63 -53.07
CA ILE A 265 18.06 -10.32 -51.81
C ILE A 265 19.00 -9.46 -50.96
N THR A 266 18.44 -8.37 -50.44
CA THR A 266 19.11 -7.43 -49.53
C THR A 266 18.41 -7.45 -48.18
N PRO A 267 18.94 -6.76 -47.15
CA PRO A 267 18.31 -6.75 -45.82
C PRO A 267 16.86 -6.26 -45.79
N ASN A 268 16.42 -5.46 -46.77
CA ASN A 268 15.09 -4.85 -46.79
C ASN A 268 14.41 -4.85 -48.16
N SER A 269 15.00 -5.49 -49.17
CA SER A 269 14.54 -5.43 -50.56
C SER A 269 14.93 -6.69 -51.31
N PHE A 270 14.26 -7.00 -52.40
CA PHE A 270 14.70 -8.02 -53.34
C PHE A 270 14.36 -7.64 -54.77
N LEU A 271 15.10 -8.24 -55.69
CA LEU A 271 14.85 -8.19 -57.12
C LEU A 271 14.97 -9.61 -57.67
N VAL A 272 13.92 -10.09 -58.30
CA VAL A 272 13.83 -11.49 -58.71
C VAL A 272 13.15 -11.65 -60.08
N PRO A 273 13.57 -12.64 -60.88
CA PRO A 273 12.92 -12.94 -62.15
C PRO A 273 11.55 -13.57 -61.91
N VAL A 274 10.59 -13.29 -62.80
CA VAL A 274 9.20 -13.73 -62.62
C VAL A 274 8.54 -14.35 -63.84
N THR A 275 8.96 -14.02 -65.06
CA THR A 275 8.35 -14.61 -66.26
C THR A 275 9.19 -14.38 -67.50
N ARG A 276 9.05 -15.28 -68.48
CA ARG A 276 9.61 -15.12 -69.83
C ARG A 276 8.64 -14.50 -70.83
N TYR A 277 7.34 -14.49 -70.52
CA TYR A 277 6.29 -14.21 -71.49
C TYR A 277 6.09 -12.70 -71.65
N ASP A 278 6.14 -12.20 -72.88
CA ASP A 278 5.94 -10.78 -73.18
C ASP A 278 4.51 -10.31 -72.86
N SER A 279 3.54 -11.24 -72.87
CA SER A 279 2.16 -10.97 -72.45
C SER A 279 2.01 -10.59 -70.97
N GLU A 280 3.02 -10.88 -70.14
CA GLU A 280 3.02 -10.54 -68.71
C GLU A 280 3.89 -9.31 -68.40
N SER A 281 4.53 -8.70 -69.40
CA SER A 281 5.22 -7.42 -69.26
C SER A 281 4.26 -6.33 -68.78
N ASN A 282 4.68 -5.53 -67.79
CA ASN A 282 3.86 -4.50 -67.14
C ASN A 282 2.54 -5.01 -66.49
N SER A 283 2.37 -6.33 -66.36
CA SER A 283 1.20 -6.88 -65.69
C SER A 283 1.33 -6.75 -64.18
N GLN A 284 0.21 -6.55 -63.48
CA GLN A 284 0.17 -6.52 -62.03
C GLN A 284 0.26 -7.94 -61.45
N VAL A 285 1.09 -8.09 -60.43
CA VAL A 285 1.32 -9.35 -59.71
C VAL A 285 1.18 -9.15 -58.20
N HIS A 286 0.85 -10.24 -57.51
CA HIS A 286 0.75 -10.31 -56.07
C HIS A 286 1.93 -11.10 -55.50
N VAL A 287 2.59 -10.54 -54.50
CA VAL A 287 3.80 -11.10 -53.92
C VAL A 287 3.59 -11.36 -52.44
N ILE A 288 3.91 -12.58 -52.01
CA ILE A 288 3.99 -12.96 -50.61
C ILE A 288 5.47 -13.15 -50.28
N ALA A 289 6.02 -12.27 -49.45
CA ALA A 289 7.39 -12.36 -48.96
C ALA A 289 7.37 -12.73 -47.47
N TYR A 290 8.23 -13.63 -47.03
CA TYR A 290 8.37 -14.03 -45.62
C TYR A 290 9.86 -14.13 -45.23
N GLY A 291 10.18 -13.81 -43.97
CA GLY A 291 11.57 -13.73 -43.46
C GLY A 291 12.09 -14.94 -42.68
#